data_AF-A0A9D9GS38-F1
#
_entry.id   AF-A0A9D9GS38-F1
#
_cell.length_a   1.000
_cell.length_b   1.000
_cell.length_c   1.000
_cell.angle_alpha   90.00
_cell.angle_beta   90.00
_cell.angle_gamma   90.00
#
_symmetry.space_group_name_H-M   'P 1'
#
loop_
_entity.id
_entity.type
_entity.pdbx_description
1 polymer ?
#
loop_
_entity_poly.entity_id
_entity_poly.type
_entity_poly.pdbx_seq_one_letter_code
_entity_poly.pdbx_strand_id
1 'polypeptide(L)'
;MRIDQLPDFAKPYKTKGYDVRLVRNRYQRYKISSKRVPGKKYPVLVQEYLGTIDPVKGFIPKQPKTAAAQNSANVNLVEYGLSDFIIRQFESTLLRSVVSSTELLYRGILYYMYGHAYDRFAKLSYLSRQLGPISEPEAPGELKFVIEIAQKIAELMTALLPDESDRDYVVIRLRDLKVSIKEERPRVKYPSDVLKILKKYKIKR
;
A
#
# COMPACT_ATOMS: atom_id res chain seq x y z
N MET A 1 8.62 16.04 36.88
CA MET A 1 9.98 16.18 37.43
C MET A 1 10.19 17.62 37.83
N ARG A 2 10.88 17.87 38.94
CA ARG A 2 11.29 19.23 39.29
C ARG A 2 12.45 19.67 38.38
N ILE A 3 12.70 20.96 38.24
CA ILE A 3 13.69 21.49 37.29
C ILE A 3 15.14 21.14 37.68
N ASP A 4 15.39 21.04 38.99
CA ASP A 4 16.62 20.58 39.64
C ASP A 4 16.98 19.13 39.32
N GLN A 5 15.98 18.31 38.95
CA GLN A 5 16.17 16.89 38.60
C GLN A 5 16.37 16.67 37.09
N LEU A 6 16.35 17.73 36.29
CA LEU A 6 16.56 17.62 34.85
C LEU A 6 18.04 17.85 34.51
N PRO A 7 18.57 17.16 33.49
CA PRO A 7 19.90 17.48 32.97
C PRO A 7 19.89 18.84 32.27
N ASP A 8 21.06 19.48 32.19
CA ASP A 8 21.19 20.85 31.70
C ASP A 8 20.62 21.05 30.30
N PHE A 9 20.78 20.06 29.40
CA PHE A 9 20.22 20.11 28.06
C PHE A 9 18.68 20.09 28.03
N ALA A 10 18.01 19.61 29.08
CA ALA A 10 16.55 19.47 29.15
C ALA A 10 15.88 20.61 29.92
N LYS A 11 16.61 21.31 30.80
CA LYS A 11 16.10 22.43 31.62
C LYS A 11 15.45 23.56 30.79
N PRO A 12 16.04 24.03 29.66
CA PRO A 12 15.48 25.13 28.87
C PRO A 12 14.07 24.85 28.32
N TYR A 13 13.70 23.57 28.20
CA TYR A 13 12.43 23.15 27.60
C TYR A 13 11.28 23.02 28.60
N LYS A 14 11.55 23.19 29.91
CA LYS A 14 10.56 23.19 30.99
C LYS A 14 10.15 24.62 31.34
N THR A 15 9.22 25.18 30.57
CA THR A 15 8.71 26.56 30.72
C THR A 15 7.23 26.60 31.07
N LYS A 16 6.69 27.78 31.39
CA LYS A 16 5.25 27.94 31.70
C LYS A 16 4.39 27.39 30.55
N GLY A 17 3.47 26.47 30.88
CA GLY A 17 2.62 25.78 29.91
C GLY A 17 3.25 24.54 29.27
N TYR A 18 4.49 24.18 29.63
CA TYR A 18 5.17 23.00 29.12
C TYR A 18 5.79 22.16 30.26
N ASP A 19 5.68 20.84 30.16
CA ASP A 19 6.38 19.91 31.06
C ASP A 19 7.51 19.20 30.32
N VAL A 20 8.53 18.77 31.07
CA VAL A 20 9.53 17.82 30.61
C VAL A 20 9.50 16.59 31.49
N ARG A 21 9.46 15.42 30.85
CA ARG A 21 9.36 14.11 31.52
C ARG A 21 10.34 13.13 30.92
N LEU A 22 10.92 12.29 31.77
CA LEU A 22 11.67 11.12 31.34
C LEU A 22 10.68 9.98 31.05
N VAL A 23 10.61 9.56 29.79
CA VAL A 23 9.73 8.47 29.34
C VAL A 23 10.55 7.54 28.47
N ARG A 24 10.65 6.26 28.86
CA ARG A 24 11.45 5.24 28.15
C ARG A 24 12.88 5.70 27.86
N ASN A 25 13.55 6.19 28.92
CA ASN A 25 14.92 6.68 28.88
C ASN A 25 15.17 7.87 27.93
N ARG A 26 14.12 8.63 27.58
CA ARG A 26 14.22 9.83 26.75
C ARG A 26 13.48 11.00 27.39
N TYR A 27 14.07 12.18 27.37
CA TYR A 27 13.41 13.40 27.83
C TYR A 27 12.42 13.88 26.76
N GLN A 28 11.17 14.09 27.16
CA GLN A 28 10.07 14.42 26.26
C GLN A 28 9.38 15.69 26.73
N ARG A 29 9.08 16.58 25.80
CA ARG A 29 8.37 17.84 26.06
C ARG A 29 6.88 17.68 25.81
N TYR A 30 6.08 18.14 26.75
CA TYR A 30 4.62 18.13 26.67
C TYR A 30 4.06 19.54 26.79
N LYS A 31 2.99 19.85 26.07
CA LYS A 31 2.14 21.02 26.34
C LYS A 31 1.15 20.64 27.44
N ILE A 32 1.07 21.45 28.48
CA ILE A 32 0.12 21.26 29.57
C ILE A 32 -1.04 22.24 29.36
N SER A 33 -2.25 21.72 29.28
CA SER A 33 -3.48 22.50 29.32
C SER A 33 -4.50 21.84 30.25
N SER A 34 -5.65 22.46 30.45
CA SER A 34 -6.76 21.85 31.18
C SER A 34 -8.04 21.99 30.39
N LYS A 35 -8.92 20.99 30.45
CA LYS A 35 -10.25 21.03 29.83
C LYS A 35 -11.34 20.80 30.87
N ARG A 36 -12.45 21.52 30.76
CA ARG A 36 -13.67 21.24 31.54
C ARG A 36 -14.32 19.98 30.96
N VAL A 37 -14.61 19.02 31.83
CA VAL A 37 -15.29 17.78 31.45
C VAL A 37 -16.64 17.75 32.18
N PRO A 38 -17.77 17.61 31.46
CA PRO A 38 -19.08 17.49 32.09
C PRO A 38 -19.10 16.38 33.15
N GLY A 39 -19.68 16.65 34.31
CA GLY A 39 -19.74 15.71 35.43
C GLY A 39 -18.50 15.67 36.34
N LYS A 40 -17.43 16.42 36.04
CA LYS A 40 -16.29 16.57 36.97
C LYS A 40 -16.27 17.96 37.60
N LYS A 41 -16.09 18.00 38.94
CA LYS A 41 -16.05 19.24 39.74
C LYS A 41 -14.89 20.17 39.35
N TYR A 42 -13.80 19.64 38.80
CA TYR A 42 -12.58 20.37 38.48
C TYR A 42 -12.13 20.15 37.03
N PRO A 43 -11.41 21.11 36.42
CA PRO A 43 -10.78 20.92 35.10
C PRO A 43 -9.84 19.71 35.10
N VAL A 44 -9.86 18.94 34.01
CA VAL A 44 -8.98 17.80 33.82
C VAL A 44 -7.72 18.23 33.08
N LEU A 45 -6.57 17.84 33.60
CA LEU A 45 -5.27 18.09 32.97
C LEU A 45 -5.17 17.35 31.63
N VAL A 46 -4.79 18.07 30.58
CA VAL A 46 -4.50 17.54 29.25
C VAL A 46 -3.02 17.75 28.97
N GLN A 47 -2.36 16.70 28.51
CA GLN A 47 -0.93 16.69 28.26
C GLN A 47 -0.67 16.23 26.84
N GLU A 48 -0.20 17.13 26.00
CA GLU A 48 0.04 16.86 24.59
C GLU A 48 1.53 16.67 24.34
N TYR A 49 1.94 15.51 23.82
CA TYR A 49 3.32 15.24 23.48
C TYR A 49 3.77 16.05 22.25
N LEU A 50 4.82 16.85 22.40
CA LEU A 50 5.33 17.73 21.36
C LEU A 50 6.60 17.23 20.69
N GLY A 51 7.39 16.36 21.35
CA GLY A 51 8.68 15.94 20.82
C GLY A 51 9.66 15.44 21.88
N THR A 52 10.79 14.91 21.42
CA THR A 52 11.86 14.40 22.26
C THR A 52 13.00 15.40 22.31
N ILE A 53 13.64 15.55 23.47
CA ILE A 53 14.80 16.39 23.66
C ILE A 53 16.03 15.49 23.59
N ASP A 54 16.86 15.74 22.58
CA ASP A 54 18.13 15.07 22.38
C ASP A 54 19.27 15.90 23.00
N PRO A 55 20.27 15.27 23.65
CA PRO A 55 21.40 15.99 24.26
C PRO A 55 22.25 16.77 23.26
N VAL A 56 22.34 16.32 22.00
CA VAL A 56 23.21 16.92 20.98
C VAL A 56 22.39 17.79 20.02
N LYS A 57 21.25 17.27 19.55
CA LYS A 57 20.41 17.92 18.52
C LYS A 57 19.39 18.90 19.10
N GLY A 58 19.22 18.94 20.42
CA GLY A 58 18.20 19.74 21.08
C GLY A 58 16.80 19.17 20.87
N PHE A 59 15.79 20.04 20.79
CA PHE A 59 14.40 19.60 20.67
C PHE A 59 14.05 19.10 19.28
N ILE A 60 13.73 17.81 19.19
CA ILE A 60 13.24 17.14 17.99
C ILE A 60 11.70 17.12 18.05
N PRO A 61 11.01 17.95 17.26
CA PRO A 61 9.56 17.98 17.26
C PRO A 61 9.00 16.63 16.82
N LYS A 62 7.87 16.25 17.42
CA LYS A 62 7.06 15.14 16.95
C LYS A 62 6.66 15.46 15.52
N GLN A 63 7.13 14.64 14.59
CA GLN A 63 6.72 14.73 13.19
C GLN A 63 5.18 14.68 13.14
N PRO A 64 4.53 15.57 12.36
CA PRO A 64 3.09 15.52 12.19
C PRO A 64 2.75 14.10 11.74
N LYS A 65 1.80 13.49 12.45
CA LYS A 65 1.21 12.23 12.01
C LYS A 65 0.41 12.55 10.76
N THR A 66 1.07 12.65 9.61
CA THR A 66 0.36 12.50 8.34
C THR A 66 -0.25 11.10 8.36
N ALA A 67 -1.51 10.96 7.94
CA ALA A 67 -2.19 9.68 7.85
C ALA A 67 -1.37 8.63 7.06
N ALA A 68 -0.42 9.08 6.23
CA ALA A 68 0.58 8.24 5.56
C ALA A 68 1.49 7.44 6.51
N ALA A 69 1.85 7.96 7.69
CA ALA A 69 2.78 7.32 8.62
C ALA A 69 2.10 6.30 9.58
N GLN A 70 0.78 6.19 9.59
CA GLN A 70 0.08 5.12 10.32
C GLN A 70 -0.08 3.84 9.48
N ASN A 71 0.15 3.90 8.16
CA ASN A 71 0.14 2.74 7.27
C ASN A 71 1.51 2.05 7.15
N SER A 72 2.57 2.62 7.73
CA SER A 72 3.92 2.05 7.72
C SER A 72 4.19 1.10 8.89
N ALA A 73 3.15 0.48 9.45
CA ALA A 73 3.30 -0.75 10.23
C ALA A 73 3.27 -1.93 9.26
N ASN A 74 4.37 -2.17 8.52
CA ASN A 74 4.59 -3.38 7.70
C ASN A 74 3.35 -3.89 6.93
N VAL A 75 2.56 -3.01 6.33
CA VAL A 75 1.52 -3.44 5.41
C VAL A 75 2.23 -3.71 4.09
N ASN A 76 2.60 -4.96 3.86
CA ASN A 76 3.08 -5.43 2.56
C ASN A 76 1.91 -5.26 1.57
N LEU A 77 1.88 -4.09 0.93
CA LEU A 77 0.92 -3.74 -0.10
C LEU A 77 1.44 -4.23 -1.45
N VAL A 78 0.68 -5.12 -2.06
CA VAL A 78 0.96 -5.70 -3.37
C VAL A 78 -0.11 -5.29 -4.37
N GLU A 79 0.22 -5.30 -5.66
CA GLU A 79 -0.72 -5.10 -6.75
C GLU A 79 -1.91 -6.08 -6.63
N TYR A 80 -3.12 -5.59 -6.87
CA TYR A 80 -4.32 -6.45 -6.98
C TYR A 80 -5.36 -5.93 -7.97
N GLY A 81 -5.29 -4.68 -8.42
CA GLY A 81 -6.34 -4.12 -9.27
C GLY A 81 -6.36 -4.65 -10.69
N LEU A 82 -5.19 -4.70 -11.34
CA LEU A 82 -5.08 -5.10 -12.74
C LEU A 82 -5.16 -6.62 -12.88
N SER A 83 -4.50 -7.36 -11.99
CA SER A 83 -4.57 -8.83 -11.97
C SER A 83 -6.00 -9.33 -11.74
N ASP A 84 -6.71 -8.80 -10.74
CA ASP A 84 -8.13 -9.14 -10.50
C ASP A 84 -9.02 -8.74 -11.68
N PHE A 85 -8.79 -7.58 -12.29
CA PHE A 85 -9.55 -7.16 -13.47
C PHE A 85 -9.37 -8.13 -14.65
N ILE A 86 -8.12 -8.53 -14.96
CA ILE A 86 -7.83 -9.48 -16.04
C ILE A 86 -8.49 -10.83 -15.78
N ILE A 87 -8.40 -11.35 -14.55
CA ILE A 87 -9.05 -12.61 -14.16
C ILE A 87 -10.56 -12.51 -14.38
N ARG A 88 -11.21 -11.49 -13.83
CA ARG A 88 -12.66 -11.30 -13.94
C ARG A 88 -13.15 -11.19 -15.38
N GLN A 89 -12.42 -10.47 -16.23
CA GLN A 89 -12.86 -10.24 -17.61
C GLN A 89 -12.51 -11.41 -18.54
N PHE A 90 -11.36 -12.07 -18.32
CA PHE A 90 -10.75 -12.89 -19.35
C PHE A 90 -10.37 -14.31 -18.92
N GLU A 91 -10.47 -14.70 -17.64
CA GLU A 91 -10.01 -16.02 -17.16
C GLU A 91 -10.58 -17.17 -17.99
N SER A 92 -11.91 -17.19 -18.19
CA SER A 92 -12.54 -18.27 -18.96
C SER A 92 -12.13 -18.31 -20.43
N THR A 93 -11.76 -17.17 -21.01
CA THR A 93 -11.32 -17.08 -22.40
C THR A 93 -9.86 -17.54 -22.51
N LEU A 94 -9.01 -17.12 -21.57
CA LEU A 94 -7.59 -17.46 -21.54
C LEU A 94 -7.37 -18.95 -21.26
N LEU A 95 -8.12 -19.52 -20.30
CA LEU A 95 -8.10 -20.97 -20.00
C LEU A 95 -8.67 -21.86 -21.11
N ARG A 96 -9.40 -21.29 -22.09
CA ARG A 96 -9.91 -22.07 -23.24
C ARG A 96 -9.02 -21.96 -24.47
N SER A 97 -8.36 -20.82 -24.65
CA SER A 97 -7.68 -20.49 -25.90
C SER A 97 -6.18 -20.76 -25.89
N VAL A 98 -5.52 -20.62 -24.74
CA VAL A 98 -4.04 -20.65 -24.68
C VAL A 98 -3.53 -21.66 -23.65
N VAL A 99 -4.29 -21.95 -22.58
CA VAL A 99 -3.73 -22.55 -21.36
C VAL A 99 -4.62 -23.63 -20.75
N SER A 100 -4.04 -24.75 -20.34
CA SER A 100 -4.72 -25.75 -19.49
C SER A 100 -4.41 -25.59 -17.99
N SER A 101 -3.38 -24.85 -17.61
CA SER A 101 -2.92 -24.68 -16.22
C SER A 101 -3.15 -23.27 -15.65
N THR A 102 -3.81 -23.20 -14.50
CA THR A 102 -4.03 -21.94 -13.78
C THR A 102 -2.72 -21.23 -13.39
N GLU A 103 -1.65 -22.00 -13.15
CA GLU A 103 -0.33 -21.44 -12.85
C GLU A 103 0.25 -20.67 -14.03
N LEU A 104 0.18 -21.24 -15.25
CA LEU A 104 0.63 -20.57 -16.46
C LEU A 104 -0.16 -19.30 -16.73
N LEU A 105 -1.48 -19.32 -16.49
CA LEU A 105 -2.32 -18.13 -16.59
C LEU A 105 -1.80 -17.01 -15.67
N TYR A 106 -1.58 -17.29 -14.39
CA TYR A 106 -1.11 -16.27 -13.45
C TYR A 106 0.31 -15.78 -13.77
N ARG A 107 1.20 -16.66 -14.24
CA ARG A 107 2.52 -16.25 -14.76
C ARG A 107 2.40 -15.34 -15.99
N GLY A 108 1.48 -15.63 -16.91
CA GLY A 108 1.18 -14.79 -18.06
C GLY A 108 0.64 -13.41 -17.66
N ILE A 109 -0.21 -13.34 -16.64
CA ILE A 109 -0.68 -12.07 -16.08
C ILE A 109 0.49 -11.28 -15.46
N LEU A 110 1.36 -11.93 -14.70
CA LEU A 110 2.57 -11.29 -14.16
C LEU A 110 3.46 -10.75 -15.28
N TYR A 111 3.66 -11.54 -16.34
CA TYR A 111 4.46 -11.14 -17.49
C TYR A 111 3.83 -9.94 -18.22
N TYR A 112 2.50 -9.92 -18.40
CA TYR A 112 1.80 -8.77 -18.97
C TYR A 112 2.00 -7.50 -18.13
N MET A 113 1.95 -7.60 -16.81
CA MET A 113 2.08 -6.43 -15.92
C MET A 113 3.50 -5.87 -15.79
N TYR A 114 4.50 -6.76 -15.79
CA TYR A 114 5.89 -6.43 -15.41
C TYR A 114 6.94 -6.75 -16.47
N GLY A 115 6.56 -7.40 -17.59
CA GLY A 115 7.50 -7.94 -18.58
C GLY A 115 8.28 -9.17 -18.10
N HIS A 116 7.97 -9.68 -16.90
CA HIS A 116 8.69 -10.77 -16.25
C HIS A 116 7.75 -11.59 -15.36
N ALA A 117 8.03 -12.89 -15.23
CA ALA A 117 7.21 -13.84 -14.46
C ALA A 117 8.03 -14.65 -13.44
N TYR A 118 9.02 -14.01 -12.81
CA TYR A 118 9.88 -14.62 -11.78
C TYR A 118 9.36 -14.36 -10.37
N ASP A 119 9.84 -15.14 -9.39
CA ASP A 119 9.41 -15.08 -7.99
C ASP A 119 9.44 -13.66 -7.40
N ARG A 120 10.49 -12.87 -7.70
CA ARG A 120 10.59 -11.47 -7.24
C ARG A 120 9.44 -10.58 -7.73
N PHE A 121 8.90 -10.85 -8.91
CA PHE A 121 7.77 -10.12 -9.49
C PHE A 121 6.43 -10.67 -8.98
N ALA A 122 6.34 -11.99 -8.78
CA ALA A 122 5.18 -12.59 -8.14
C ALA A 122 4.94 -11.97 -6.76
N LYS A 123 6.00 -11.75 -5.97
CA LYS A 123 5.96 -11.07 -4.66
C LYS A 123 5.41 -9.63 -4.69
N LEU A 124 5.34 -8.99 -5.86
CA LEU A 124 4.77 -7.65 -6.03
C LEU A 124 3.27 -7.67 -6.30
N SER A 125 2.67 -8.84 -6.54
CA SER A 125 1.25 -9.02 -6.84
C SER A 125 0.58 -9.96 -5.84
N TYR A 126 -0.71 -9.77 -5.64
CA TYR A 126 -1.55 -10.64 -4.83
C TYR A 126 -1.64 -12.07 -5.39
N LEU A 127 -1.34 -12.26 -6.69
CA LEU A 127 -1.23 -13.57 -7.33
C LEU A 127 -0.20 -14.49 -6.66
N SER A 128 0.79 -13.95 -5.94
CA SER A 128 1.73 -14.74 -5.14
C SER A 128 1.07 -15.65 -4.11
N ARG A 129 -0.18 -15.39 -3.71
CA ARG A 129 -0.92 -16.30 -2.82
C ARG A 129 -1.39 -17.58 -3.52
N GLN A 130 -1.54 -17.53 -4.84
CA GLN A 130 -2.01 -18.66 -5.64
C GLN A 130 -0.85 -19.36 -6.36
N LEU A 131 0.30 -18.69 -6.45
CA LEU A 131 1.52 -19.22 -7.02
C LEU A 131 2.42 -19.76 -5.90
N GLY A 132 3.02 -20.92 -6.13
CA GLY A 132 4.16 -21.37 -5.32
C GLY A 132 5.43 -20.57 -5.66
N PRO A 133 6.57 -20.88 -5.02
CA PRO A 133 7.87 -20.38 -5.44
C PRO A 133 8.11 -20.68 -6.93
N ILE A 134 8.52 -19.67 -7.68
CA ILE A 134 8.73 -19.78 -9.13
C ILE A 134 10.23 -19.77 -9.42
N SER A 135 10.73 -20.85 -10.02
CA SER A 135 12.11 -20.90 -10.51
C SER A 135 12.32 -19.95 -11.69
N GLU A 136 13.53 -19.41 -11.81
CA GLU A 136 13.92 -18.72 -13.03
C GLU A 136 14.03 -19.74 -14.18
N PRO A 137 13.60 -19.37 -15.40
CA PRO A 137 13.66 -20.27 -16.53
C PRO A 137 15.11 -20.58 -16.89
N GLU A 138 15.43 -21.85 -17.11
CA GLU A 138 16.77 -22.28 -17.49
C GLU A 138 16.99 -22.12 -18.99
N ALA A 139 15.92 -22.19 -19.80
CA ALA A 139 15.93 -21.96 -21.23
C ALA A 139 14.87 -20.93 -21.70
N PRO A 140 15.13 -20.14 -22.77
CA PRO A 140 14.16 -19.18 -23.33
C PRO A 140 12.82 -19.80 -23.75
N GLY A 141 12.83 -21.08 -24.15
CA GLY A 141 11.62 -21.81 -24.55
C GLY A 141 10.62 -22.03 -23.40
N GLU A 142 11.06 -21.99 -22.15
CA GLU A 142 10.22 -22.21 -20.97
C GLU A 142 9.22 -21.06 -20.72
N LEU A 143 9.47 -19.89 -21.31
CA LEU A 143 8.56 -18.74 -21.21
C LEU A 143 7.59 -18.62 -22.39
N LYS A 144 7.69 -19.49 -23.41
CA LYS A 144 6.90 -19.36 -24.64
C LYS A 144 5.40 -19.21 -24.35
N PHE A 145 4.82 -20.13 -23.58
CA PHE A 145 3.40 -20.08 -23.23
C PHE A 145 3.05 -18.87 -22.35
N VAL A 146 3.95 -18.47 -21.45
CA VAL A 146 3.76 -17.27 -20.60
C VAL A 146 3.65 -16.01 -21.46
N ILE A 147 4.50 -15.90 -22.49
CA ILE A 147 4.51 -14.78 -23.44
C ILE A 147 3.25 -14.81 -24.32
N GLU A 148 2.85 -15.98 -24.83
CA GLU A 148 1.62 -16.14 -25.63
C GLU A 148 0.37 -15.70 -24.83
N ILE A 149 0.30 -16.03 -23.54
CA ILE A 149 -0.79 -15.55 -22.67
C ILE A 149 -0.76 -14.04 -22.53
N ALA A 150 0.41 -13.46 -22.27
CA ALA A 150 0.55 -12.01 -22.12
C ALA A 150 0.15 -11.25 -23.39
N GLN A 151 0.54 -11.77 -24.56
CA GLN A 151 0.10 -11.26 -25.86
C GLN A 151 -1.42 -11.38 -26.01
N LYS A 152 -2.00 -12.52 -25.62
CA LYS A 152 -3.45 -12.70 -25.69
C LYS A 152 -4.20 -11.73 -24.77
N ILE A 153 -3.68 -11.46 -23.58
CA ILE A 153 -4.22 -10.44 -22.67
C ILE A 153 -4.17 -9.06 -23.35
N ALA A 154 -3.07 -8.71 -24.02
CA ALA A 154 -2.96 -7.44 -24.74
C ALA A 154 -3.99 -7.30 -25.87
N GLU A 155 -4.21 -8.36 -26.65
CA GLU A 155 -5.26 -8.41 -27.67
C GLU A 155 -6.66 -8.21 -27.07
N LEU A 156 -6.97 -8.94 -25.99
CA LEU A 156 -8.26 -8.85 -25.31
C LEU A 156 -8.48 -7.46 -24.70
N MET A 157 -7.45 -6.86 -24.12
CA MET A 157 -7.50 -5.49 -23.60
C MET A 157 -7.74 -4.48 -24.73
N THR A 158 -7.12 -4.68 -25.90
CA THR A 158 -7.33 -3.83 -27.08
C THR A 158 -8.76 -3.96 -27.62
N ALA A 159 -9.30 -5.19 -27.65
CA ALA A 159 -10.69 -5.41 -28.05
C ALA A 159 -11.68 -4.84 -27.03
N LEU A 160 -11.38 -4.92 -25.73
CA LEU A 160 -12.24 -4.41 -24.65
C LEU A 160 -12.20 -2.87 -24.56
N LEU A 161 -11.03 -2.28 -24.78
CA LEU A 161 -10.76 -0.83 -24.74
C LEU A 161 -10.01 -0.43 -26.03
N PRO A 162 -10.74 -0.16 -27.14
CA PRO A 162 -10.12 0.13 -28.43
C PRO A 162 -9.31 1.41 -28.46
N ASP A 163 -9.77 2.45 -27.76
CA ASP A 163 -9.03 3.70 -27.60
C ASP A 163 -7.77 3.47 -26.76
N GLU A 164 -6.61 3.78 -27.34
CA GLU A 164 -5.30 3.54 -26.73
C GLU A 164 -5.08 4.37 -25.47
N SER A 165 -5.51 5.64 -25.47
CA SER A 165 -5.33 6.53 -24.32
C SER A 165 -6.14 6.06 -23.11
N ASP A 166 -7.42 5.71 -23.33
CA ASP A 166 -8.27 5.15 -22.28
C ASP A 166 -7.72 3.82 -21.75
N ARG A 167 -7.26 2.94 -22.66
CA ARG A 167 -6.70 1.63 -22.29
C ARG A 167 -5.46 1.77 -21.43
N ASP A 168 -4.49 2.57 -21.86
CA ASP A 168 -3.24 2.80 -21.12
C ASP A 168 -3.50 3.42 -19.76
N TYR A 169 -4.41 4.40 -19.71
CA TYR A 169 -4.82 5.01 -18.45
C TYR A 169 -5.43 3.98 -17.49
N VAL A 170 -6.36 3.15 -17.97
CA VAL A 170 -6.97 2.09 -17.16
C VAL A 170 -5.93 1.10 -16.67
N VAL A 171 -5.05 0.61 -17.55
CA VAL A 171 -3.99 -0.36 -17.20
C VAL A 171 -3.10 0.20 -16.08
N ILE A 172 -2.58 1.42 -16.26
CA ILE A 172 -1.72 2.07 -15.27
C ILE A 172 -2.48 2.27 -13.95
N ARG A 173 -3.70 2.78 -14.02
CA ARG A 173 -4.48 3.12 -12.82
C ARG A 173 -4.89 1.89 -12.04
N LEU A 174 -5.22 0.79 -12.70
CA LEU A 174 -5.53 -0.48 -12.05
C LEU A 174 -4.30 -1.12 -11.43
N ARG A 175 -3.13 -1.04 -12.08
CA ARG A 175 -1.86 -1.57 -11.55
C ARG A 175 -1.41 -0.86 -10.27
N ASP A 176 -1.81 0.40 -10.09
CA ASP A 176 -1.56 1.17 -8.87
C ASP A 176 -2.48 0.80 -7.69
N LEU A 177 -3.55 0.04 -7.93
CA LEU A 177 -4.42 -0.43 -6.85
C LEU A 177 -3.74 -1.56 -6.11
N LYS A 178 -3.52 -1.33 -4.82
CA LYS A 178 -2.82 -2.26 -3.93
C LYS A 178 -3.70 -2.75 -2.81
N VAL A 179 -3.39 -3.93 -2.33
CA VAL A 179 -4.04 -4.53 -1.17
C VAL A 179 -3.02 -5.13 -0.23
N SER A 180 -3.39 -5.32 1.03
CA SER A 180 -2.54 -6.06 1.97
C SER A 180 -2.47 -7.51 1.54
N ILE A 181 -1.26 -8.07 1.42
CA ILE A 181 -1.07 -9.50 1.14
C ILE A 181 -1.79 -10.41 2.16
N LYS A 182 -2.03 -9.90 3.38
CA LYS A 182 -2.71 -10.63 4.45
C LYS A 182 -4.24 -10.65 4.31
N GLU A 183 -4.81 -9.76 3.52
CA GLU A 183 -6.27 -9.73 3.28
C GLU A 183 -6.67 -10.96 2.48
N GLU A 184 -7.62 -11.78 2.97
CA GLU A 184 -7.95 -13.07 2.33
C GLU A 184 -8.90 -12.93 1.13
N ARG A 185 -9.84 -11.98 1.20
CA ARG A 185 -10.87 -11.78 0.18
C ARG A 185 -11.02 -10.30 -0.17
N PRO A 186 -9.95 -9.70 -0.72
CA PRO A 186 -9.98 -8.30 -1.08
C PRO A 186 -11.04 -8.01 -2.14
N ARG A 187 -11.67 -6.84 -2.03
CA ARG A 187 -12.61 -6.34 -3.04
C ARG A 187 -12.01 -5.10 -3.69
N VAL A 188 -11.79 -5.16 -5.00
CA VAL A 188 -11.27 -4.02 -5.74
C VAL A 188 -12.32 -2.92 -5.79
N LYS A 189 -11.97 -1.76 -5.25
CA LYS A 189 -12.76 -0.53 -5.37
C LYS A 189 -12.17 0.31 -6.49
N TYR A 190 -12.78 0.26 -7.67
CA TYR A 190 -12.31 1.02 -8.82
C TYR A 190 -12.46 2.53 -8.58
N PRO A 191 -11.41 3.32 -8.86
CA PRO A 191 -11.47 4.78 -8.89
C PRO A 191 -12.57 5.32 -9.81
N SER A 192 -13.10 6.50 -9.50
CA SER A 192 -14.25 7.08 -10.22
C SER A 192 -13.95 7.44 -11.68
N ASP A 193 -12.72 7.83 -11.98
CA ASP A 193 -12.19 8.03 -13.32
C ASP A 193 -12.19 6.73 -14.14
N VAL A 194 -11.64 5.64 -13.60
CA VAL A 194 -11.69 4.30 -14.22
C VAL A 194 -13.14 3.87 -14.44
N LEU A 195 -14.02 4.07 -13.45
CA LEU A 195 -15.44 3.72 -13.57
C LEU A 195 -16.15 4.46 -14.71
N LYS A 196 -15.78 5.72 -14.99
CA LYS A 196 -16.33 6.47 -16.14
C LYS A 196 -15.93 5.81 -17.46
N ILE A 197 -14.67 5.39 -17.58
CA ILE A 197 -14.15 4.71 -18.77
C ILE A 197 -14.83 3.34 -18.92
N LEU A 198 -14.88 2.53 -17.86
CA LEU A 198 -15.56 1.22 -17.92
C LEU A 198 -17.04 1.36 -18.31
N LYS A 199 -17.72 2.41 -17.84
CA LYS A 199 -19.11 2.72 -18.25
C LYS A 199 -19.21 3.11 -19.71
N LYS A 200 -18.27 3.92 -20.24
CA LYS A 200 -18.19 4.31 -21.67
C LYS A 200 -18.18 3.06 -22.57
N TYR A 201 -17.41 2.04 -22.20
CA TYR A 201 -17.30 0.78 -22.95
C TYR A 201 -18.26 -0.34 -22.51
N LYS A 202 -19.22 -0.05 -21.61
CA LYS A 202 -20.20 -1.01 -21.09
C LYS A 202 -19.58 -2.27 -20.45
N ILE A 203 -18.40 -2.13 -19.84
CA ILE A 203 -17.66 -3.22 -19.21
C ILE A 203 -18.27 -3.53 -17.83
N LYS A 204 -18.45 -4.81 -17.52
CA LYS A 204 -19.00 -5.28 -16.24
C LYS A 204 -17.92 -5.20 -15.13
N ARG A 205 -18.35 -4.93 -13.90
CA ARG A 205 -17.51 -4.79 -12.70
C ARG A 205 -17.43 -6.11 -11.94
#